data_AF-A0A3Q0JIG6-F1
#
_entry.id   AF-A0A3Q0JIG6-F1
#
_cell.length_a   1.000
_cell.length_b   1.000
_cell.length_c   1.000
_cell.angle_alpha   90.00
_cell.angle_beta   90.00
_cell.angle_gamma   90.00
#
_symmetry.space_group_name_H-M   'P 1'
#
loop_
_entity.id
_entity.type
_entity.pdbx_description
1 polymer ?
#
loop_
_entity_poly.entity_id
_entity_poly.type
_entity_poly.pdbx_seq_one_letter_code
_entity_poly.pdbx_strand_id
1 'polypeptide(L)' 'TKHTVIQTRDPLDKWKLSLILTIRNVSDKDLGIYTCESTNSLGKTTANVRVYEITGIELEQYNQAKKKASVINTNVTSQN' A
#
# COMPACT_ATOMS: atom_id res chain seq x y z
N THR A 1 -1.03 -17.07 -10.16
CA THR A 1 -1.13 -17.24 -8.68
C THR A 1 -1.90 -16.06 -8.08
N LYS A 2 -2.85 -16.33 -7.18
CA LYS A 2 -3.72 -15.33 -6.52
C LYS A 2 -2.94 -14.42 -5.55
N HIS A 3 -2.16 -15.03 -4.66
CA HIS A 3 -1.28 -14.34 -3.71
C HIS A 3 0.17 -14.48 -4.15
N THR A 4 0.96 -13.41 -4.05
CA THR A 4 2.41 -13.47 -4.25
C THR A 4 3.12 -12.60 -3.23
N VAL A 5 4.17 -13.13 -2.61
CA VAL A 5 5.04 -12.38 -1.70
C VAL A 5 6.40 -12.23 -2.36
N ILE A 6 6.90 -10.99 -2.43
CA ILE A 6 8.23 -10.70 -2.95
C ILE A 6 9.00 -9.83 -1.96
N GLN A 7 10.30 -10.05 -1.89
CA GLN A 7 11.22 -9.19 -1.14
C GLN A 7 12.05 -8.38 -2.15
N THR A 8 12.12 -7.07 -1.96
CA THR A 8 12.96 -6.18 -2.76
C THR A 8 13.97 -5.47 -1.89
N ARG A 9 15.16 -5.19 -2.43
CA ARG A 9 16.18 -4.34 -1.81
C ARG A 9 16.04 -2.92 -2.32
N ASP A 10 16.21 -1.95 -1.43
CA ASP A 10 16.32 -0.56 -1.84
C ASP A 10 17.65 -0.37 -2.60
N PRO A 11 17.66 0.18 -3.82
CA PRO A 11 18.88 0.39 -4.59
C PRO A 11 19.83 1.41 -3.96
N LEU A 12 19.31 2.32 -3.14
CA LEU A 12 20.08 3.40 -2.51
C LEU A 12 20.44 3.08 -1.05
N ASP A 13 19.70 2.18 -0.39
CA ASP A 13 19.96 1.74 0.97
C ASP A 13 20.03 0.21 1.05
N LYS A 14 21.26 -0.33 1.06
CA LYS A 14 21.53 -1.78 1.08
C LYS A 14 20.95 -2.51 2.29
N TRP A 15 20.65 -1.80 3.38
CA TRP A 15 20.11 -2.38 4.61
C TRP A 15 18.59 -2.36 4.64
N LYS A 16 17.98 -1.63 3.71
CA LYS A 16 16.54 -1.52 3.60
C LYS A 16 15.98 -2.59 2.67
N LEU A 17 15.01 -3.32 3.22
CA LEU A 17 14.26 -4.35 2.53
C LEU A 17 12.78 -4.00 2.57
N SER A 18 12.09 -4.30 1.48
CA SER A 18 10.64 -4.19 1.40
C SER A 18 10.04 -5.58 1.16
N LEU A 19 9.09 -5.97 2.00
CA LEU A 19 8.27 -7.15 1.80
C LEU A 19 6.94 -6.73 1.19
N ILE A 20 6.62 -7.26 0.01
CA ILE A 20 5.43 -6.87 -0.75
C ILE A 20 4.53 -8.10 -0.92
N LEU A 21 3.34 -8.05 -0.33
CA LEU A 21 2.27 -9.00 -0.58
C LEU A 21 1.32 -8.42 -1.64
N THR A 22 1.19 -9.11 -2.76
CA THR A 22 0.23 -8.78 -3.82
C THR A 22 -0.91 -9.80 -3.81
N ILE A 23 -2.14 -9.31 -3.71
CA ILE A 23 -3.37 -10.11 -3.77
C ILE A 23 -4.13 -9.72 -5.04
N ARG A 24 -4.30 -10.67 -5.96
CA ARG A 24 -5.05 -10.48 -7.20
C ARG A 24 -6.47 -11.02 -7.05
N ASN A 25 -7.45 -10.36 -7.64
CA ASN A 25 -8.86 -10.73 -7.58
C ASN A 25 -9.31 -10.94 -6.12
N VAL A 26 -9.21 -9.86 -5.33
CA VAL A 26 -9.60 -9.82 -3.92
C VAL A 26 -11.07 -10.23 -3.78
N SER A 27 -11.35 -11.01 -2.74
CA SER A 27 -12.66 -11.52 -2.35
C SER A 27 -12.81 -11.47 -0.83
N ASP A 28 -14.01 -11.73 -0.32
CA ASP A 28 -14.31 -11.70 1.12
C ASP A 28 -13.38 -12.59 1.95
N LYS A 29 -12.87 -13.68 1.37
CA LYS A 29 -11.93 -14.61 2.01
C LYS A 29 -10.54 -14.02 2.24
N ASP A 30 -10.22 -12.92 1.56
CA ASP A 30 -8.92 -12.23 1.67
C ASP A 30 -9.01 -11.02 2.62
N LEU A 31 -10.18 -10.73 3.17
CA LEU A 31 -10.36 -9.66 4.15
C LEU A 31 -9.82 -10.10 5.51
N GLY A 32 -9.22 -9.18 6.25
CA GLY A 32 -8.65 -9.46 7.55
C GLY A 32 -7.38 -8.68 7.84
N ILE A 33 -6.69 -9.11 8.90
CA ILE A 33 -5.42 -8.53 9.32
C ILE A 33 -4.28 -9.34 8.72
N TYR A 34 -3.37 -8.66 8.05
CA TYR A 34 -2.11 -9.18 7.56
C TYR A 34 -0.99 -8.66 8.45
N THR A 35 -0.15 -9.57 8.92
CA THR A 35 1.02 -9.23 9.74
C THR A 35 2.28 -9.34 8.90
N CYS A 36 2.99 -8.23 8.77
CA CYS A 36 4.37 -8.21 8.30
C CYS A 36 5.29 -8.42 9.50
N GLU A 37 6.16 -9.42 9.41
CA GLU A 37 7.07 -9.79 10.48
C GLU A 37 8.51 -9.77 9.97
N SER A 38 9.39 -9.06 10.68
CA SER A 38 10.81 -8.98 10.41
C SER A 38 11.59 -9.49 11.62
N THR A 39 12.49 -10.44 11.40
CA THR A 39 13.25 -11.11 12.46
C THR A 39 14.73 -11.15 12.09
N ASN A 40 15.59 -10.83 13.06
CA ASN A 40 17.04 -10.99 12.98
C ASN A 40 17.58 -11.60 14.30
N SER A 41 18.89 -11.71 14.45
CA SER A 41 19.52 -12.28 15.64
C SER A 41 19.32 -11.49 16.93
N LEU A 42 18.97 -10.20 16.83
CA LEU A 42 18.73 -9.32 17.98
C LEU A 42 17.26 -9.31 18.42
N GLY A 43 16.35 -9.76 17.57
CA GLY A 43 14.94 -9.84 17.90
C GLY A 43 14.01 -9.79 16.70
N LYS A 44 12.77 -9.37 16.99
CA LYS A 44 11.64 -9.42 16.07
C LYS A 44 10.78 -8.16 16.18
N THR A 45 10.30 -7.70 15.04
CA THR A 45 9.36 -6.58 14.91
C THR A 45 8.19 -7.00 14.02
N THR A 46 6.98 -6.58 14.38
CA THR A 46 5.75 -6.87 13.63
C THR A 46 4.98 -5.60 13.33
N ALA A 47 4.35 -5.54 12.16
CA ALA A 47 3.40 -4.50 11.77
C ALA A 47 2.14 -5.14 11.20
N ASN A 48 0.97 -4.63 11.61
CA ASN A 48 -0.33 -5.14 11.17
C ASN A 48 -0.96 -4.18 10.16
N VAL A 49 -1.53 -4.74 9.09
CA VAL A 49 -2.30 -4.04 8.07
C VAL A 49 -3.66 -4.70 7.96
N ARG A 50 -4.74 -3.90 8.03
CA ARG A 50 -6.11 -4.42 7.87
C ARG A 50 -6.57 -4.18 6.44
N VAL A 51 -6.96 -5.27 5.76
CA VAL A 51 -7.67 -5.23 4.49
C VAL A 51 -9.16 -5.40 4.77
N TYR A 52 -9.95 -4.45 4.31
CA TYR A 52 -11.40 -4.45 4.47
C TYR A 52 -12.05 -3.99 3.17
N GLU A 53 -13.31 -4.35 2.99
CA GLU A 53 -14.12 -3.87 1.89
C GLU A 53 -14.56 -2.43 2.15
N ILE A 54 -14.40 -1.57 1.15
CA ILE A 54 -14.88 -0.18 1.21
C ILE A 54 -16.34 -0.17 0.77
N THR A 55 -17.19 0.49 1.55
CA THR A 55 -18.64 0.58 1.25
C THR A 55 -19.00 1.88 0.53
N GLY A 56 -20.24 2.00 0.05
CA GLY A 56 -20.69 3.09 -0.84
C GLY A 56 -20.33 4.51 -0.37
N ILE A 57 -20.54 4.85 0.90
CA ILE A 57 -20.25 6.20 1.43
C ILE A 57 -18.74 6.48 1.43
N GLU A 58 -17.93 5.50 1.83
CA GLU A 58 -16.47 5.64 1.88
C GLU A 58 -15.87 5.70 0.48
N LEU A 59 -16.45 4.94 -0.46
CA LEU A 59 -16.03 4.94 -1.87
C LEU A 59 -16.26 6.30 -2.53
N GLU A 60 -17.40 6.95 -2.26
CA GLU A 60 -17.69 8.31 -2.73
C GLU A 60 -16.65 9.32 -2.22
N GLN A 61 -16.33 9.26 -0.92
CA GLN A 61 -15.34 10.13 -0.30
C GLN A 61 -13.93 9.89 -0.87
N TYR A 62 -13.54 8.61 -1.01
CA TYR A 62 -12.25 8.23 -1.61
C TYR A 62 -12.13 8.77 -3.04
N ASN A 63 -13.16 8.60 -3.86
CA ASN A 63 -13.18 9.10 -5.24
C ASN A 63 -13.10 10.63 -5.30
N GLN A 64 -13.77 11.33 -4.39
CA GLN A 64 -13.69 12.78 -4.29
C GLN A 64 -12.27 13.25 -3.90
N ALA A 65 -11.63 12.60 -2.92
CA ALA A 65 -10.27 12.89 -2.50
C ALA A 65 -9.25 12.65 -3.63
N LYS A 66 -9.38 11.53 -4.35
CA LYS A 66 -8.55 11.20 -5.51
C LYS A 66 -8.71 12.21 -6.65
N LYS A 67 -9.94 12.65 -6.94
CA LYS A 67 -10.23 13.70 -7.93
C LYS A 67 -9.55 15.02 -7.55
N LYS A 68 -9.61 15.41 -6.27
CA LYS A 68 -8.92 16.62 -5.77
C LYS A 68 -7.39 16.50 -5.90
N ALA A 69 -6.80 15.37 -5.54
CA ALA A 69 -5.36 15.14 -5.69
C ALA A 69 -4.90 15.19 -7.17
N SER A 70 -5.73 14.72 -8.10
CA SER A 70 -5.47 14.83 -9.55
C SER A 70 -5.56 16.26 -10.09
N VAL A 71 -6.27 17.18 -9.42
CA VAL A 71 -6.46 18.58 -9.85
C VAL A 71 -5.32 19.50 -9.39
N ILE A 72 -4.42 19.04 -8.51
CA ILE A 72 -3.32 19.85 -7.96
C ILE A 72 -2.15 20.07 -8.95
N ASN A 73 -2.17 19.52 -10.17
CA ASN A 73 -1.06 19.60 -11.15
C ASN A 73 -1.30 20.48 -12.39
N THR A 74 -2.07 21.56 -12.32
CA THR A 74 -2.12 22.55 -13.42
C THR A 74 -2.27 23.97 -12.89
N ASN A 75 -1.13 24.58 -12.55
CA ASN A 75 -0.88 26.01 -12.69
C ASN A 75 0.63 26.19 -12.90
N VAL A 76 1.13 25.79 -14.08
CA VAL A 76 2.40 26.31 -14.59
C VAL A 76 2.07 27.61 -15.30
N THR A 77 2.09 28.73 -14.57
CA THR A 77 2.15 30.05 -15.19
C THR A 77 3.56 30.23 -15.76
N SER A 78 3.71 30.17 -17.08
CA SER A 78 4.90 30.66 -17.75
C SER A 78 5.01 32.16 -17.47
N GLN A 79 6.02 32.57 -16.71
CA GLN A 79 6.42 33.97 -16.70
C GLN A 79 7.40 34.20 -17.85
N ASN A 80 7.09 35.28 -18.58
CA ASN A 80 7.69 35.78 -19.81
C ASN A 80 9.22 35.88 -19.79
#